data_AF-A0A820N9J0-F1
#
_entry.id   AF-A0A820N9J0-F1
#
_cell.length_a   1.000
_cell.length_b   1.000
_cell.length_c   1.000
_cell.angle_alpha   90.00
_cell.angle_beta   90.00
_cell.angle_gamma   90.00
#
_symmetry.space_group_name_H-M   'P 1'
#
loop_
_entity.id
_entity.type
_entity.pdbx_description
1 polymer ?
#
loop_
_entity_poly.entity_id
_entity_poly.type
_entity_poly.pdbx_seq_one_letter_code
_entity_poly.pdbx_strand_id
1 'polypeptide(L)'
;MFIFAWTKVHCPNRWLFYVDDDTIINAQQVIDFISLRKNVLNRVLYCHMGQHFARRNPQSKWFVPMSIWKPALYPKYCQGWGWLIPPNVLSLLHDTSISNLTEPKLWIDDVFMTGIVAEVAGIELIESLMACCGRRDFELYEKSLLLAQM
;
A
#
# COMPACT_ATOMS: atom_id res chain seq x y z
N MET A 1 11.40 0.71 0.92
CA MET A 1 11.93 1.36 -0.34
C MET A 1 12.61 0.40 -1.33
N PHE A 2 13.45 -0.55 -0.89
CA PHE A 2 14.20 -1.45 -1.79
C PHE A 2 13.32 -2.25 -2.76
N ILE A 3 12.17 -2.75 -2.30
CA ILE A 3 11.26 -3.57 -3.14
C ILE A 3 10.77 -2.83 -4.39
N PHE A 4 10.52 -1.51 -4.29
CA PHE A 4 10.09 -0.69 -5.42
C PHE A 4 11.21 -0.56 -6.45
N ALA A 5 12.43 -0.25 -6.01
CA ALA A 5 13.59 -0.13 -6.88
C ALA A 5 13.93 -1.47 -7.56
N TRP A 6 13.95 -2.55 -6.77
CA TRP A 6 14.25 -3.89 -7.27
C TRP A 6 13.20 -4.34 -8.30
N THR A 7 11.91 -4.18 -7.99
CA THR A 7 10.83 -4.57 -8.90
C THR A 7 10.83 -3.72 -10.17
N LYS A 8 11.11 -2.41 -10.07
CA LYS A 8 11.21 -1.53 -11.23
C LYS A 8 12.30 -2.02 -12.19
N VAL A 9 13.46 -2.44 -11.67
CA VAL A 9 14.60 -2.88 -12.48
C VAL A 9 14.43 -4.30 -13.01
N HIS A 10 13.99 -5.24 -12.18
CA HIS A 10 13.99 -6.66 -12.50
C HIS A 10 12.63 -7.18 -13.02
N CYS A 11 11.55 -6.44 -12.80
CA CYS A 11 10.17 -6.80 -13.15
C CYS A 11 9.36 -5.62 -13.75
N PRO A 12 9.87 -4.89 -14.74
CA PRO A 12 9.33 -3.58 -15.16
C PRO A 12 7.87 -3.59 -15.67
N ASN A 13 7.40 -4.73 -16.19
CA ASN A 13 6.06 -4.87 -16.78
C ASN A 13 5.17 -5.84 -15.97
N ARG A 14 5.45 -6.01 -14.68
CA ARG A 14 4.70 -6.91 -13.80
C ARG A 14 4.01 -6.11 -12.70
N TRP A 15 2.84 -6.60 -12.29
CA TRP A 15 2.22 -6.15 -11.06
C TRP A 15 3.05 -6.59 -9.87
N LEU A 16 3.11 -5.74 -8.84
CA LEU A 16 3.65 -6.11 -7.54
C LEU A 16 2.49 -6.36 -6.58
N PHE A 17 2.44 -7.54 -6.00
CA PHE A 17 1.64 -7.80 -4.81
C PHE A 17 2.59 -7.98 -3.62
N TYR A 18 2.61 -6.99 -2.74
CA TYR A 18 3.40 -7.03 -1.51
C TYR A 18 2.48 -7.41 -0.36
N VAL A 19 2.94 -8.31 0.51
CA VAL A 19 2.25 -8.72 1.74
C VAL A 19 3.27 -9.05 2.82
N ASP A 20 2.88 -8.89 4.07
CA ASP A 20 3.67 -9.32 5.22
C ASP A 20 3.60 -10.86 5.36
N ASP A 21 4.59 -11.45 6.03
CA ASP A 21 4.71 -12.91 6.20
C ASP A 21 3.70 -13.50 7.21
N ASP A 22 3.01 -12.64 7.96
CA ASP A 22 1.92 -12.97 8.89
C ASP A 22 0.52 -12.66 8.33
N THR A 23 0.42 -12.41 7.02
CA THR A 23 -0.85 -12.11 6.31
C THR A 23 -1.43 -13.35 5.62
N ILE A 24 -2.76 -13.49 5.64
CA ILE A 24 -3.48 -14.47 4.82
C ILE A 24 -3.95 -13.80 3.52
N ILE A 25 -3.73 -14.49 2.40
CA ILE A 25 -4.11 -14.00 1.07
C ILE A 25 -5.06 -14.97 0.37
N ASN A 26 -5.98 -14.42 -0.43
CA ASN A 26 -6.66 -15.20 -1.45
C ASN A 26 -5.95 -15.02 -2.80
N ALA A 27 -4.98 -15.89 -3.08
CA ALA A 27 -4.15 -15.78 -4.28
C ALA A 27 -4.96 -15.87 -5.58
N GLN A 28 -6.02 -16.70 -5.62
CA GLN A 28 -6.86 -16.86 -6.81
C GLN A 28 -7.58 -15.55 -7.14
N GLN A 29 -8.19 -14.90 -6.14
CA GLN A 29 -8.81 -13.58 -6.34
C GLN A 29 -7.82 -12.53 -6.82
N VAL A 30 -6.59 -12.52 -6.30
CA VAL A 30 -5.56 -11.59 -6.76
C VAL A 30 -5.26 -11.84 -8.25
N ILE A 31 -5.10 -13.10 -8.65
CA ILE A 31 -4.85 -13.48 -10.05
C ILE A 31 -6.02 -13.05 -10.94
N ASP A 32 -7.25 -13.36 -10.53
CA ASP A 32 -8.46 -13.02 -11.29
C ASP A 32 -8.61 -11.50 -11.41
N PHE A 33 -8.40 -10.77 -10.32
CA PHE A 33 -8.44 -9.31 -10.28
C PHE A 33 -7.45 -8.67 -11.25
N ILE A 34 -6.22 -9.18 -11.31
CA ILE A 34 -5.18 -8.74 -12.24
C ILE A 34 -5.58 -9.08 -13.68
N SER A 35 -6.08 -10.30 -13.92
CA SER A 35 -6.41 -10.80 -15.26
C SER A 35 -7.49 -9.97 -15.96
N LEU A 36 -8.44 -9.42 -15.18
CA LEU A 36 -9.53 -8.57 -15.65
C LEU A 36 -9.08 -7.13 -15.97
N ARG A 37 -7.89 -6.72 -15.54
CA ARG A 37 -7.39 -5.33 -15.65
C ARG A 37 -6.17 -5.24 -16.56
N LYS A 38 -6.37 -5.55 -17.84
CA LYS A 38 -5.30 -5.58 -18.85
C LYS A 38 -4.75 -4.19 -19.25
N ASN A 39 -5.52 -3.11 -19.03
CA ASN A 39 -5.15 -1.74 -19.40
C ASN A 39 -5.31 -0.78 -18.21
N VAL A 40 -4.39 -0.84 -17.24
CA VAL A 40 -4.41 0.04 -16.07
C VAL A 40 -3.88 1.43 -16.44
N LEU A 41 -4.67 2.20 -17.20
CA LEU A 41 -4.34 3.58 -17.55
C LEU A 41 -4.48 4.51 -16.33
N ASN A 42 -5.23 4.09 -15.32
CA ASN A 42 -5.48 4.89 -14.13
C ASN A 42 -4.33 4.72 -13.12
N ARG A 43 -3.94 5.83 -12.49
CA ARG A 43 -2.91 5.86 -11.43
C ARG A 43 -3.51 5.35 -10.12
N VAL A 44 -3.77 4.05 -10.04
CA VAL A 44 -4.49 3.43 -8.93
C VAL A 44 -3.65 2.39 -8.21
N LEU A 45 -3.69 2.42 -6.88
CA LEU A 45 -3.14 1.39 -6.00
C LEU A 45 -4.29 0.74 -5.21
N TYR A 46 -4.26 -0.59 -5.06
CA TYR A 46 -5.33 -1.36 -4.41
C TYR A 46 -4.87 -1.95 -3.09
N CYS A 47 -5.66 -1.75 -2.03
CA CYS A 47 -5.31 -2.22 -0.68
C CYS A 47 -6.47 -2.04 0.30
N HIS A 48 -6.31 -2.55 1.53
CA HIS A 48 -7.16 -2.09 2.63
C HIS A 48 -6.67 -0.74 3.12
N MET A 49 -7.50 0.29 3.00
CA MET A 49 -7.11 1.66 3.35
C MET A 49 -7.22 1.92 4.85
N GLY A 50 -6.38 2.82 5.35
CA GLY A 50 -6.43 3.30 6.72
C GLY A 50 -6.04 4.76 6.82
N GLN A 51 -6.52 5.42 7.88
CA GLN A 51 -6.04 6.73 8.28
C GLN A 51 -5.89 6.75 9.79
N HIS A 52 -4.65 6.88 10.25
CA HIS A 52 -4.31 6.71 11.65
C HIS A 52 -3.60 7.95 12.18
N PHE A 53 -3.71 8.17 13.49
CA PHE A 53 -2.96 9.21 14.18
C PHE A 53 -1.47 8.86 14.21
N ALA A 54 -0.62 9.88 13.98
CA ALA A 54 0.81 9.75 14.20
C ALA A 54 1.09 9.41 15.66
N ARG A 55 1.85 8.34 15.91
CA ARG A 55 2.09 7.88 17.29
C ARG A 55 3.05 8.83 17.98
N ARG A 56 2.61 9.48 19.05
CA ARG A 56 3.41 10.46 19.80
C ARG A 56 4.06 9.91 21.07
N ASN A 57 3.79 8.65 21.42
CA ASN A 57 4.45 7.98 22.53
C ASN A 57 5.84 7.48 22.10
N PRO A 58 6.95 7.94 22.72
CA PRO A 58 8.31 7.48 22.41
C PRO A 58 8.54 5.97 22.60
N GLN A 59 7.70 5.29 23.39
CA GLN A 59 7.79 3.83 23.58
C GLN A 59 7.14 3.03 22.43
N SER A 60 6.44 3.69 21.51
CA SER A 60 5.83 3.01 20.36
C SER A 60 6.88 2.69 19.31
N LYS A 61 6.85 1.47 18.76
CA LYS A 61 7.67 1.11 17.57
C LYS A 61 7.42 2.04 16.37
N TRP A 62 6.24 2.69 16.35
CA TRP A 62 5.80 3.61 15.31
C TRP A 62 5.83 5.08 15.74
N PHE A 63 6.54 5.42 16.82
CA PHE A 63 6.68 6.79 17.31
C PHE A 63 7.09 7.72 16.16
N VAL A 64 6.52 8.92 16.04
CA VAL A 64 7.00 9.97 15.14
C VAL A 64 6.94 11.30 15.90
N PRO A 65 8.07 12.01 16.07
CA PRO A 65 8.09 13.26 16.80
C PRO A 65 7.41 14.38 16.00
N MET A 66 6.89 15.38 16.72
CA MET A 66 6.21 16.54 16.13
C MET A 66 7.14 17.37 15.24
N SER A 67 8.44 17.35 15.52
CA SER A 67 9.46 18.02 14.71
C SER A 67 9.63 17.41 13.31
N ILE A 68 9.29 16.14 13.12
CA ILE A 68 9.35 15.44 11.82
C ILE A 68 8.00 15.51 11.11
N TRP A 69 6.92 15.15 11.81
CA TRP A 69 5.56 15.17 11.25
C TRP A 69 4.66 16.01 12.15
N LYS A 70 4.24 17.18 11.68
CA LYS A 70 3.37 18.09 12.43
C LYS A 70 1.89 17.67 12.47
N PRO A 71 1.28 17.18 11.37
CA PRO A 71 -0.14 16.84 11.39
C PRO A 71 -0.48 15.75 12.42
N ALA A 72 -1.67 15.79 13.00
CA ALA A 72 -2.10 14.76 13.94
C ALA A 72 -2.35 13.41 13.25
N LEU A 73 -2.88 13.45 12.03
CA LEU A 73 -3.19 12.30 11.18
C LEU A 73 -2.14 12.15 10.08
N TYR A 74 -1.92 10.92 9.65
CA TYR A 74 -1.29 10.65 8.37
C TYR A 74 -2.30 10.89 7.23
N PRO A 75 -1.83 11.06 5.97
CA PRO A 75 -2.71 10.92 4.81
C PRO A 75 -3.34 9.52 4.80
N LYS A 76 -4.40 9.34 4.00
CA LYS A 76 -4.89 7.98 3.74
C LYS A 76 -3.78 7.18 3.10
N TYR A 77 -3.56 5.97 3.59
CA TYR A 77 -2.53 5.07 3.12
C TYR A 77 -3.05 3.64 3.17
N CYS A 78 -2.31 2.73 2.58
CA CYS A 78 -2.61 1.32 2.62
C CYS A 78 -2.03 0.67 3.85
N GLN A 79 -2.84 -0.10 4.58
CA GLN A 79 -2.36 -0.79 5.77
C GLN A 79 -1.37 -1.91 5.38
N GLY A 80 -0.44 -2.22 6.29
CA GLY A 80 0.73 -3.08 6.02
C GLY A 80 0.45 -4.52 5.60
N TRP A 81 -0.79 -5.00 5.74
CA TRP A 81 -1.13 -6.38 5.40
C TRP A 81 -0.94 -6.67 3.90
N GLY A 82 -1.14 -5.68 3.02
CA GLY A 82 -0.77 -5.87 1.63
C GLY A 82 -1.27 -4.83 0.64
N TRP A 83 -0.48 -4.65 -0.43
CA TRP A 83 -0.74 -3.70 -1.50
C TRP A 83 -0.56 -4.36 -2.86
N LEU A 84 -1.52 -4.12 -3.76
CA LEU A 84 -1.46 -4.52 -5.14
C LEU A 84 -1.22 -3.31 -6.04
N ILE A 85 -0.08 -3.30 -6.71
CA ILE A 85 0.47 -2.15 -7.42
C ILE A 85 0.65 -2.48 -8.91
N PRO A 86 -0.02 -1.75 -9.81
CA PRO A 86 0.24 -1.82 -11.25
C PRO A 86 1.66 -1.34 -11.63
N PRO A 87 2.26 -1.84 -12.73
CA PRO A 87 3.64 -1.51 -13.11
C PRO A 87 3.90 -0.01 -13.34
N ASN A 88 2.93 0.70 -13.94
CA ASN A 88 3.01 2.15 -14.15
C ASN A 88 3.00 2.94 -12.83
N VAL A 89 2.18 2.48 -11.86
CA VAL A 89 2.08 3.09 -10.53
C VAL A 89 3.33 2.80 -9.71
N LEU A 90 3.89 1.59 -9.81
CA LEU A 90 5.14 1.22 -9.15
C LEU A 90 6.30 2.12 -9.59
N SER A 91 6.41 2.37 -10.90
CA SER A 91 7.44 3.25 -11.44
C SER A 91 7.28 4.69 -10.93
N LEU A 92 6.04 5.19 -10.90
CA LEU A 92 5.72 6.52 -10.42
C LEU A 92 6.02 6.67 -8.91
N LEU A 93 5.62 5.69 -8.09
CA LEU A 93 5.94 5.68 -6.65
C LEU A 93 7.44 5.70 -6.40
N HIS A 94 8.19 4.86 -7.12
CA HIS A 94 9.65 4.84 -7.02
C HIS A 94 10.24 6.21 -7.35
N ASP A 95 9.91 6.77 -8.52
CA ASP A 95 10.52 8.01 -9.01
C ASP A 95 10.15 9.22 -8.14
N THR A 96 8.90 9.28 -7.68
CA THR A 96 8.48 10.31 -6.72
C THR A 96 9.21 10.14 -5.38
N SER A 97 9.39 8.92 -4.86
CA SER A 97 10.05 8.69 -3.56
C SER A 97 11.53 9.12 -3.51
N ILE A 98 12.23 9.07 -4.64
CA ILE A 98 13.63 9.48 -4.76
C ILE A 98 13.81 10.91 -5.25
N SER A 99 12.71 11.59 -5.58
CA SER A 99 12.74 13.00 -5.96
C SER A 99 13.04 13.91 -4.76
N ASN A 100 13.20 15.20 -5.01
CA ASN A 100 13.42 16.21 -3.96
C ASN A 100 12.09 16.58 -3.27
N LEU A 101 11.50 15.61 -2.56
CA LEU A 101 10.27 15.79 -1.79
C LEU A 101 10.46 16.81 -0.66
N THR A 102 9.45 17.65 -0.46
CA THR A 102 9.37 18.57 0.69
C THR A 102 8.88 17.87 1.96
N GLU A 103 8.22 16.74 1.80
CA GLU A 103 7.62 15.92 2.83
C GLU A 103 8.69 15.04 3.51
N PRO A 104 8.53 14.74 4.81
CA PRO A 104 9.50 13.92 5.53
C PRO A 104 9.46 12.47 5.05
N LYS A 105 10.65 11.88 4.91
CA LYS A 105 10.85 10.45 4.65
C LYS A 105 10.64 9.68 5.95
N LEU A 106 9.40 9.29 6.23
CA LEU A 106 9.05 8.50 7.40
C LEU A 106 9.56 7.06 7.25
N TRP A 107 9.97 6.44 8.37
CA TRP A 107 10.43 5.05 8.41
C TRP A 107 9.30 4.03 8.46
N ILE A 108 8.05 4.50 8.43
CA ILE A 108 6.86 3.66 8.36
C ILE A 108 6.54 3.53 6.87
N ASP A 109 7.06 2.47 6.25
CA ASP A 109 7.05 2.29 4.79
C ASP A 109 5.66 2.46 4.17
N ASP A 110 4.62 1.91 4.81
CA ASP A 110 3.23 2.01 4.40
C ASP A 110 2.77 3.46 4.30
N VAL A 111 3.02 4.24 5.35
CA VAL A 111 2.64 5.65 5.45
C VAL A 111 3.44 6.49 4.46
N PHE A 112 4.74 6.23 4.35
CA PHE A 112 5.61 6.98 3.45
C PHE A 112 5.27 6.69 1.98
N MET A 113 5.30 5.43 1.56
CA MET A 113 5.14 5.05 0.15
C MET A 113 3.70 5.15 -0.33
N THR A 114 2.74 4.60 0.42
CA THR A 114 1.35 4.51 -0.05
C THR A 114 0.46 5.65 0.45
N GLY A 115 0.96 6.47 1.38
CA GLY A 115 0.33 7.71 1.81
C GLY A 115 0.99 8.94 1.20
N ILE A 116 2.13 9.34 1.76
CA ILE A 116 2.81 10.61 1.41
C ILE A 116 3.21 10.63 -0.07
N VAL A 117 3.97 9.64 -0.53
CA VAL A 117 4.48 9.58 -1.91
C VAL A 117 3.32 9.39 -2.90
N ALA A 118 2.34 8.57 -2.55
CA ALA A 118 1.15 8.35 -3.38
C ALA A 118 0.34 9.65 -3.57
N GLU A 119 0.13 10.42 -2.50
CA GLU A 119 -0.56 11.71 -2.55
C GLU A 119 0.19 12.71 -3.44
N VAL A 120 1.51 12.84 -3.25
CA VAL A 120 2.35 13.73 -4.09
C VAL A 120 2.32 13.31 -5.56
N ALA A 121 2.30 12.00 -5.84
CA ALA A 121 2.23 11.45 -7.19
C ALA A 121 0.84 11.56 -7.86
N GLY A 122 -0.19 11.95 -7.10
CA GLY A 122 -1.58 11.93 -7.56
C GLY A 122 -2.08 10.52 -7.86
N ILE A 123 -1.70 9.55 -7.01
CA ILE A 123 -2.16 8.16 -7.09
C ILE A 123 -3.41 8.03 -6.23
N GLU A 124 -4.46 7.47 -6.81
CA GLU A 124 -5.71 7.14 -6.12
C GLU A 124 -5.59 5.79 -5.42
N LEU A 125 -6.12 5.71 -4.20
CA LEU A 125 -6.24 4.46 -3.45
C LEU A 125 -7.65 3.89 -3.62
N ILE A 126 -7.75 2.62 -4.00
CA ILE A 126 -9.02 1.90 -4.09
C ILE A 126 -9.05 0.77 -3.06
N GLU A 127 -10.16 0.72 -2.31
CA GLU A 127 -10.39 -0.30 -1.28
C GLU A 127 -10.37 -1.70 -1.88
N SER A 128 -9.66 -2.61 -1.20
CA SER A 128 -9.58 -4.01 -1.57
C SER A 128 -9.36 -4.90 -0.35
N LEU A 129 -10.10 -6.02 -0.32
CA LEU A 129 -10.05 -7.03 0.75
C LEU A 129 -9.20 -8.27 0.37
N MET A 130 -8.26 -8.11 -0.58
CA MET A 130 -7.45 -9.23 -1.10
C MET A 130 -6.40 -9.76 -0.10
N ALA A 131 -6.04 -8.96 0.90
CA ALA A 131 -5.09 -9.28 1.96
C ALA A 131 -5.68 -8.89 3.32
N CYS A 132 -5.47 -9.74 4.34
CA CYS A 132 -6.01 -9.51 5.68
C CYS A 132 -5.11 -10.12 6.78
N CYS A 133 -5.14 -9.55 7.99
CA CYS A 133 -4.36 -10.03 9.14
C CYS A 133 -5.15 -9.92 10.46
N GLY A 134 -5.33 -11.06 11.15
CA GLY A 134 -5.83 -11.14 12.53
C GLY A 134 -6.95 -12.16 12.77
N ARG A 135 -7.05 -12.70 14.00
CA ARG A 135 -8.11 -13.68 14.38
C ARG A 135 -9.54 -13.14 14.30
N ARG A 136 -9.74 -11.82 14.37
CA ARG A 136 -11.05 -11.17 14.25
C ARG A 136 -11.43 -10.85 12.81
N ASP A 137 -10.52 -11.09 11.87
CA ASP A 137 -10.61 -10.57 10.51
C ASP A 137 -10.79 -11.69 9.48
N PHE A 138 -11.01 -12.94 9.94
CA PHE A 138 -11.51 -14.04 9.13
C PHE A 138 -12.79 -13.66 8.37
N GLU A 139 -13.65 -12.81 8.94
CA GLU A 139 -14.83 -12.28 8.23
C GLU A 139 -14.47 -11.49 6.97
N LEU A 140 -13.34 -10.75 6.94
CA LEU A 140 -12.90 -10.04 5.74
C LEU A 140 -12.38 -11.00 4.69
N TYR A 141 -11.65 -12.04 5.11
CA TYR A 141 -11.23 -13.11 4.21
C TYR A 141 -12.43 -13.89 3.65
N GLU A 142 -13.42 -14.23 4.48
CA GLU A 142 -14.67 -14.86 4.04
C GLU A 142 -15.46 -13.96 3.09
N LYS A 143 -15.55 -12.64 3.37
CA LYS A 143 -16.14 -11.68 2.44
C LYS A 143 -15.41 -11.63 1.11
N SER A 144 -14.08 -11.73 1.12
CA SER A 144 -13.31 -11.83 -0.12
C SER A 144 -13.73 -13.09 -0.90
N LEU A 145 -13.86 -14.24 -0.25
CA LEU A 145 -14.27 -15.50 -0.90
C LEU A 145 -15.65 -15.41 -1.56
N LEU A 146 -16.60 -14.71 -0.94
CA LEU A 146 -17.94 -14.50 -1.50
C LEU A 146 -17.92 -13.62 -2.75
N LEU A 147 -17.06 -12.61 -2.80
CA LEU A 147 -16.90 -11.74 -3.98
C LEU A 147 -16.24 -12.45 -5.17
N ALA A 148 -15.47 -13.52 -4.92
CA ALA A 148 -14.85 -14.35 -5.96
C ALA A 148 -15.83 -15.27 -6.70
N GLN A 149 -17.04 -15.46 -6.17
CA GLN A 149 -18.07 -16.36 -6.70
C GLN A 149 -19.11 -15.65 -7.59
N MET A 150 -19.00 -14.33 -7.74
CA MET A 150 -19.83 -13.49 -8.62
C MET A 150 -19.07 -13.10 -9.89
#